data_AF-A0A7K4L284-F1
#
_entry.id   AF-A0A7K4L284-F1
#
_cell.length_a   1.000
_cell.length_b   1.000
_cell.length_c   1.000
_cell.angle_alpha   90.00
_cell.angle_beta   90.00
_cell.angle_gamma   90.00
#
_symmetry.space_group_name_H-M   'P 1'
#
loop_
_entity.id
_entity.type
_entity.pdbx_description
1 polymer ?
#
loop_
_entity_poly.entity_id
_entity_poly.type
_entity_poly.pdbx_seq_one_letter_code
_entity_poly.pdbx_strand_id
1 'polypeptide(L)'
;MPKRSCPFGEATPLQLKIRVGLRELSCGVRGEEYRREVFERTRQLLFRGAQAYMEGAWPAGVPGTCAVSRSPEPSGEPRDACPEPCWSGQLLIGRDGKLLRRSAATEKAVPPAGVSKACSSCVRTADVKEACTQCDRFVCQNCSRLCSSCNAVICSLCSVVDYGDVGEQVLCNGCSIFQV
;
A
#
# COMPACT_ATOMS: atom_id res chain seq x y z
N MET A 1 -54.79 -17.35 -13.53
CA MET A 1 -54.57 -15.90 -13.29
C MET A 1 -53.11 -15.56 -13.58
N PRO A 2 -52.80 -14.53 -14.37
CA PRO A 2 -51.42 -14.13 -14.61
C PRO A 2 -50.83 -13.58 -13.30
N LYS A 3 -49.66 -14.09 -12.88
CA LYS A 3 -48.96 -13.50 -11.73
C LYS A 3 -48.49 -12.09 -12.13
N ARG A 4 -48.71 -11.14 -11.23
CA ARG A 4 -48.25 -9.74 -11.38
C ARG A 4 -46.74 -9.74 -11.57
N SER A 5 -46.23 -8.96 -12.50
CA SER A 5 -44.79 -8.81 -12.72
C SER A 5 -44.11 -8.28 -11.44
N CYS A 6 -42.97 -8.86 -11.06
CA CYS A 6 -42.21 -8.44 -9.88
C CYS A 6 -41.76 -6.97 -10.05
N PRO A 7 -42.12 -6.05 -9.14
CA PRO A 7 -41.71 -4.65 -9.23
C PRO A 7 -40.22 -4.44 -8.95
N PHE A 8 -39.55 -5.46 -8.39
CA PHE A 8 -38.13 -5.46 -8.06
C PHE A 8 -37.26 -6.16 -9.13
N GLY A 9 -37.64 -6.04 -10.41
CA GLY A 9 -36.86 -6.61 -11.52
C GLY A 9 -35.44 -6.04 -11.66
N GLU A 10 -34.76 -6.39 -12.76
CA GLU A 10 -33.33 -6.10 -13.03
C GLU A 10 -32.88 -4.62 -12.95
N ALA A 11 -33.83 -3.69 -12.82
CA ALA A 11 -33.55 -2.27 -12.64
C ALA A 11 -33.46 -1.82 -11.17
N THR A 12 -33.63 -2.72 -10.19
CA THR A 12 -33.43 -2.35 -8.78
C THR A 12 -31.95 -2.34 -8.42
N PRO A 13 -31.43 -1.24 -7.82
CA PRO A 13 -30.05 -1.22 -7.38
C PRO A 13 -29.84 -2.38 -6.39
N LEU A 14 -28.86 -3.24 -6.71
CA LEU A 14 -28.46 -4.32 -5.82
C LEU A 14 -28.18 -3.71 -4.44
N GLN A 15 -28.92 -4.16 -3.42
CA GLN A 15 -28.67 -3.75 -2.04
C GLN A 15 -27.34 -4.36 -1.59
N LEU A 16 -26.24 -3.69 -1.93
CA LEU A 16 -24.90 -4.09 -1.56
C LEU A 16 -24.63 -3.63 -0.13
N LYS A 17 -24.26 -4.56 0.75
CA LYS A 17 -23.73 -4.21 2.06
C LYS A 17 -22.34 -3.62 1.86
N ILE A 18 -22.24 -2.30 1.95
CA ILE A 18 -20.96 -1.59 1.94
C ILE A 18 -20.46 -1.51 3.38
N ARG A 19 -19.20 -1.88 3.60
CA ARG A 19 -18.55 -1.63 4.89
C ARG A 19 -18.29 -0.13 5.01
N VAL A 20 -18.95 0.51 5.96
CA VAL A 20 -18.73 1.92 6.29
C VAL A 20 -17.60 2.01 7.32
N GLY A 21 -16.52 2.71 6.98
CA GLY A 21 -15.39 2.96 7.87
C GLY A 21 -15.44 4.35 8.51
N LEU A 22 -14.46 4.64 9.35
CA LEU A 22 -14.38 5.90 10.09
C LEU A 22 -14.25 7.12 9.16
N ARG A 23 -13.63 6.93 7.99
CA ARG A 23 -13.47 7.98 6.99
C ARG A 23 -14.82 8.36 6.39
N GLU A 24 -15.64 7.38 6.04
CA GLU A 24 -16.99 7.58 5.52
C GLU A 24 -17.90 8.21 6.58
N LEU A 25 -17.78 7.79 7.85
CA LEU A 25 -18.50 8.41 8.97
C LEU A 25 -18.14 9.89 9.15
N SER A 26 -16.86 10.24 8.96
CA SER A 26 -16.36 11.61 9.07
C SER A 26 -16.86 12.53 7.94
N CYS A 27 -17.33 11.96 6.82
CA CYS A 27 -17.96 12.68 5.72
C CYS A 27 -19.49 12.62 5.76
N GLY A 28 -20.08 11.90 6.73
CA GLY A 28 -21.52 11.74 6.88
C GLY A 28 -22.20 12.91 7.59
N VAL A 29 -23.48 12.75 7.90
CA VAL A 29 -24.34 13.77 8.54
C VAL A 29 -23.77 14.27 9.87
N ARG A 30 -23.20 13.37 10.68
CA ARG A 30 -22.50 13.70 11.94
C ARG A 30 -21.00 13.93 11.76
N GLY A 31 -20.55 14.19 10.54
CA GLY A 31 -19.13 14.25 10.19
C GLY A 31 -18.36 15.34 10.92
N GLU A 32 -19.01 16.44 11.31
CA GLU A 32 -18.37 17.49 12.10
C GLU A 32 -17.98 17.01 13.50
N GLU A 33 -18.89 16.34 14.20
CA GLU A 33 -18.65 15.81 15.55
C GLU A 33 -17.54 14.75 15.53
N TYR A 34 -17.58 13.82 14.58
CA TYR A 34 -16.54 12.78 14.44
C TYR A 34 -15.17 13.37 14.14
N ARG A 35 -15.07 14.35 13.24
CA ARG A 35 -13.79 15.02 12.95
C ARG A 35 -13.25 15.76 14.16
N ARG A 36 -14.12 16.40 14.94
CA ARG A 36 -13.73 17.08 16.18
C ARG A 36 -13.20 16.11 17.22
N GLU A 37 -13.85 14.96 17.39
CA GLU A 37 -13.38 13.90 18.29
C GLU A 37 -12.00 13.35 17.88
N VAL A 38 -11.81 13.09 16.58
CA VAL A 38 -10.51 12.64 16.03
C VAL A 38 -9.44 13.70 16.25
N PHE A 39 -9.76 14.96 16.01
CA PHE A 39 -8.84 16.07 16.24
C PHE A 39 -8.43 16.16 17.72
N GLU A 40 -9.38 16.14 18.65
CA GLU A 40 -9.08 16.22 20.09
C GLU A 40 -8.28 15.02 20.58
N ARG A 41 -8.58 13.80 20.11
CA ARG A 41 -7.76 12.61 20.43
C ARG A 41 -6.33 12.76 19.92
N THR A 42 -6.16 13.20 18.68
CA THR A 42 -4.84 13.40 18.07
C THR A 42 -4.07 14.48 18.82
N ARG A 43 -4.72 15.59 19.14
CA ARG A 43 -4.17 16.67 19.95
C ARG A 43 -3.70 16.16 21.30
N GLN A 44 -4.55 15.46 22.05
CA GLN A 44 -4.19 14.89 23.35
C GLN A 44 -3.02 13.93 23.26
N LEU A 45 -3.00 13.06 22.24
CA LEU A 45 -1.90 12.12 22.01
C LEU A 45 -0.57 12.86 21.80
N LEU A 46 -0.57 13.90 20.97
CA LEU A 46 0.62 14.70 20.68
C LEU A 46 1.13 15.43 21.93
N PHE A 47 0.24 16.08 22.68
CA PHE A 47 0.62 16.80 23.90
C PHE A 47 1.11 15.85 25.00
N ARG A 48 0.47 14.68 25.18
CA ARG A 48 0.95 13.66 26.12
C ARG A 48 2.31 13.09 25.71
N GLY A 49 2.54 12.86 24.42
CA GLY A 49 3.84 12.41 23.91
C GLY A 49 4.94 13.45 24.15
N ALA A 50 4.65 14.73 23.90
CA ALA A 50 5.58 15.82 24.19
C ALA A 50 5.87 15.95 25.69
N GLN A 51 4.84 15.81 26.53
CA GLN A 51 5.00 15.82 27.98
C GLN A 51 5.87 14.65 28.47
N ALA A 52 5.61 13.42 28.01
CA ALA A 52 6.41 12.25 28.37
C ALA A 52 7.88 12.37 27.93
N TYR A 53 8.13 13.03 26.80
CA TYR A 53 9.48 13.36 26.33
C TYR A 53 10.19 14.36 27.26
N MET A 54 9.49 15.44 27.64
CA MET A 54 10.02 16.46 28.55
C MET A 54 10.25 15.93 29.98
N GLU A 55 9.39 15.03 30.43
CA GLU A 55 9.45 14.43 31.77
C GLU A 55 10.51 13.31 31.89
N GLY A 56 11.27 13.02 30.81
CA GLY A 56 12.30 11.99 30.83
C GLY A 56 11.75 10.58 31.10
N ALA A 57 10.44 10.38 30.97
CA ALA A 57 9.78 9.08 31.12
C ALA A 57 10.07 8.15 29.93
N TRP A 58 10.67 8.68 28.88
CA TRP A 58 11.37 7.86 27.89
C TRP A 58 12.69 7.40 28.50
N PRO A 59 12.99 6.10 28.59
CA PRO A 59 14.28 5.64 29.11
C PRO A 59 15.39 6.18 28.19
N ALA A 60 15.99 7.28 28.63
CA ALA A 60 17.19 7.84 28.06
C ALA A 60 18.31 6.83 28.36
N GLY A 61 18.86 6.22 27.32
CA GLY A 61 20.24 5.78 27.37
C GLY A 61 21.10 6.97 27.80
N VAL A 62 21.91 6.77 28.83
CA VAL A 62 22.78 7.74 29.51
C VAL A 62 23.53 8.65 28.51
N PRO A 63 23.70 9.96 28.80
CA PRO A 63 24.46 10.87 27.95
C PRO A 63 25.95 10.52 27.98
N GLY A 64 26.51 10.18 26.83
CA GLY A 64 27.91 9.75 26.69
C GLY A 64 28.66 10.56 25.65
N THR A 65 29.56 11.41 26.16
CA THR A 65 30.58 12.21 25.49
C THR A 65 31.38 11.40 24.46
N CYS A 66 31.77 12.08 23.37
CA CYS A 66 32.74 11.61 22.39
C CYS A 66 34.08 11.21 23.07
N ALA A 67 34.44 9.93 23.07
CA ALA A 67 35.83 9.51 23.19
C ALA A 67 36.02 8.10 22.62
N VAL A 68 36.89 8.02 21.61
CA VAL A 68 37.51 6.79 21.10
C VAL A 68 38.28 6.11 22.23
N SER A 69 38.07 4.81 22.47
CA SER A 69 39.14 3.82 22.74
C SER A 69 38.62 2.40 23.00
N ARG A 70 39.02 1.52 22.07
CA ARG A 70 39.40 0.08 22.13
C ARG A 70 38.74 -0.88 23.15
N SER A 71 38.13 -1.92 22.54
CA SER A 71 37.92 -3.35 22.91
C SER A 71 38.62 -3.92 24.16
N PRO A 72 38.11 -5.01 24.81
CA PRO A 72 38.01 -6.34 24.18
C PRO A 72 36.73 -7.18 24.47
N GLU A 73 36.35 -7.97 23.46
CA GLU A 73 35.59 -9.25 23.49
C GLU A 73 36.09 -10.22 24.60
N PRO A 74 35.35 -11.27 25.09
CA PRO A 74 34.70 -12.27 24.22
C PRO A 74 33.48 -13.09 24.72
N SER A 75 32.91 -13.81 23.75
CA SER A 75 32.47 -15.23 23.78
C SER A 75 31.07 -15.62 24.28
N GLY A 76 30.31 -16.24 23.37
CA GLY A 76 29.15 -17.10 23.65
C GLY A 76 28.14 -17.21 22.49
N GLU A 77 28.41 -18.08 21.52
CA GLU A 77 27.45 -18.45 20.44
C GLU A 77 26.36 -19.47 20.92
N PRO A 78 25.49 -20.04 20.05
CA PRO A 78 24.12 -19.56 19.85
C PRO A 78 23.06 -20.67 20.01
N ARG A 79 21.78 -20.35 20.25
CA ARG A 79 20.69 -21.32 19.97
C ARG A 79 19.40 -20.66 19.49
N ASP A 80 19.07 -21.03 18.25
CA ASP A 80 17.77 -21.38 17.70
C ASP A 80 16.53 -20.54 18.05
N ALA A 81 16.06 -19.78 17.05
CA ALA A 81 14.63 -19.55 16.85
C ALA A 81 14.33 -19.23 15.37
N CYS A 82 13.35 -19.99 14.85
CA CYS A 82 12.71 -20.02 13.53
C CYS A 82 12.74 -18.75 12.65
N PRO A 83 12.82 -18.90 11.30
CA PRO A 83 12.66 -17.77 10.38
C PRO A 83 11.17 -17.43 10.19
N GLU A 84 10.68 -16.46 10.96
CA GLU A 84 9.46 -15.71 10.64
C GLU A 84 9.54 -15.12 9.21
N PRO A 85 8.47 -15.15 8.39
CA PRO A 85 8.49 -14.65 7.01
C PRO A 85 8.75 -13.14 7.00
N CYS A 86 9.99 -12.76 6.71
CA CYS A 86 10.48 -11.40 6.87
C CYS A 86 10.23 -10.58 5.59
N TRP A 87 9.51 -9.47 5.73
CA TRP A 87 9.24 -8.55 4.63
C TRP A 87 10.54 -7.85 4.22
N SER A 88 10.87 -7.90 2.93
CA SER A 88 12.07 -7.25 2.40
C SER A 88 12.01 -5.75 2.67
N GLY A 89 12.96 -5.22 3.45
CA GLY A 89 13.07 -3.80 3.76
C GLY A 89 12.87 -3.42 5.23
N GLN A 90 12.44 -4.36 6.09
CA GLN A 90 12.29 -4.08 7.51
C GLN A 90 13.66 -4.05 8.21
N LEU A 91 13.91 -2.97 8.97
CA LEU A 91 15.09 -2.83 9.83
C LEU A 91 14.88 -3.66 11.10
N LEU A 92 15.90 -4.39 11.53
CA LEU A 92 15.88 -5.12 12.80
C LEU A 92 16.43 -4.22 13.90
N ILE A 93 15.80 -4.22 15.07
CA ILE A 93 16.37 -3.58 16.26
C ILE A 93 17.42 -4.53 16.84
N GLY A 94 18.69 -4.13 16.76
CA GLY A 94 19.80 -4.84 17.35
C GLY A 94 19.71 -4.85 18.87
N ARG A 95 20.44 -5.75 19.51
CA ARG A 95 20.50 -5.84 20.98
C ARG A 95 21.08 -4.59 21.63
N ASP A 96 21.75 -3.75 20.85
CA ASP A 96 22.28 -2.44 21.19
C ASP A 96 21.27 -1.30 20.93
N GLY A 97 20.03 -1.62 20.56
CA GLY A 97 18.97 -0.66 20.25
C GLY A 97 19.08 0.01 18.88
N LYS A 98 20.07 -0.36 18.05
CA LYS A 98 20.28 0.27 16.74
C LYS A 98 19.54 -0.46 15.63
N LEU A 99 19.13 0.30 14.61
CA LEU A 99 18.46 -0.26 13.45
C LEU A 99 19.49 -0.86 12.48
N LEU A 100 19.44 -2.18 12.33
CA LEU A 100 20.29 -2.95 11.42
C LEU A 100 19.52 -3.23 10.12
N ARG A 101 20.15 -2.91 8.98
CA ARG A 101 19.70 -3.48 7.71
C ARG A 101 20.05 -4.96 7.71
N ARG A 102 19.03 -5.81 7.56
CA ARG A 102 19.25 -7.23 7.30
C ARG A 102 20.02 -7.34 5.98
N SER A 103 21.28 -7.77 6.05
CA SER A 103 22.06 -8.02 4.84
C SER A 103 21.31 -9.09 4.04
N ALA A 104 20.96 -8.75 2.81
CA ALA A 104 20.54 -9.75 1.84
C ALA A 104 21.75 -10.69 1.68
N ALA A 105 21.70 -11.85 2.31
CA ALA A 105 22.69 -12.88 2.11
C ALA A 105 22.80 -13.10 0.59
N THR A 106 23.99 -12.84 0.07
CA THR A 106 24.39 -13.25 -1.28
C THR A 106 24.55 -14.76 -1.24
N GLU A 107 23.43 -15.46 -1.33
CA GLU A 107 23.39 -16.83 -1.81
C GLU A 107 22.13 -16.95 -2.66
N LYS A 108 22.23 -17.75 -3.73
CA LYS A 108 21.18 -18.03 -4.72
C LYS A 108 19.89 -18.51 -4.05
N ALA A 109 19.11 -17.61 -3.50
CA ALA A 109 17.78 -17.89 -3.01
C ALA A 109 16.83 -17.84 -4.21
N VAL A 110 16.34 -19.03 -4.59
CA VAL A 110 15.09 -19.18 -5.33
C VAL A 110 14.09 -18.16 -4.76
N PRO A 111 13.45 -17.30 -5.59
CA PRO A 111 12.58 -16.27 -5.06
C PRO A 111 11.49 -16.94 -4.23
N PRO A 112 11.20 -16.45 -3.01
CA PRO A 112 10.14 -17.01 -2.18
C PRO A 112 8.84 -16.88 -2.96
N ALA A 113 8.29 -18.03 -3.34
CA ALA A 113 6.98 -18.15 -3.94
C ALA A 113 5.94 -17.66 -2.92
N GLY A 114 5.63 -16.36 -2.94
CA GLY A 114 4.73 -15.81 -1.93
C GLY A 114 4.33 -14.34 -2.08
N VAL A 115 5.01 -13.54 -2.92
CA VAL A 115 4.45 -12.23 -3.29
C VAL A 115 3.37 -12.48 -4.33
N SER A 116 2.13 -12.09 -4.02
CA SER A 116 0.96 -12.33 -4.86
C SER A 116 1.25 -12.00 -6.31
N LYS A 117 1.41 -13.05 -7.14
CA LYS A 117 1.49 -12.97 -8.60
C LYS A 117 0.12 -12.61 -9.21
N ALA A 118 -0.70 -11.84 -8.50
CA ALA A 118 -1.99 -11.35 -8.95
C ALA A 118 -1.86 -10.06 -9.77
N CYS A 119 -2.60 -9.94 -10.86
CA CYS A 119 -2.75 -8.71 -11.63
C CYS A 119 -3.44 -7.64 -10.76
N SER A 120 -2.93 -6.41 -10.74
CA SER A 120 -3.52 -5.32 -9.93
C SER A 120 -4.92 -4.87 -10.38
N SER A 121 -5.31 -5.19 -11.62
CA SER A 121 -6.65 -4.87 -12.15
C SER A 121 -7.67 -5.98 -11.90
N CYS A 122 -7.42 -7.21 -12.39
CA CYS A 122 -8.37 -8.33 -12.25
C CYS A 122 -8.13 -9.27 -11.06
N VAL A 123 -7.07 -9.07 -10.26
CA VAL A 123 -6.68 -9.90 -9.10
C VAL A 123 -6.35 -11.37 -9.45
N ARG A 124 -6.47 -11.78 -10.71
CA ARG A 124 -6.10 -13.12 -11.17
C ARG A 124 -4.59 -13.29 -11.18
N THR A 125 -4.13 -14.48 -10.82
CA THR A 125 -2.74 -14.87 -11.00
C THR A 125 -2.41 -15.01 -12.48
N ALA A 126 -1.32 -14.40 -12.92
CA ALA A 126 -0.84 -14.50 -14.29
C ALA A 126 0.69 -14.66 -14.27
N ASP A 127 1.20 -15.54 -15.12
CA ASP A 127 2.63 -15.85 -15.21
C ASP A 127 3.41 -14.75 -15.94
N VAL A 128 2.77 -14.11 -16.93
CA VAL A 128 3.32 -12.97 -17.67
C VAL A 128 2.61 -11.70 -17.25
N LYS A 129 3.39 -10.72 -16.82
CA LYS A 129 2.90 -9.41 -16.38
C LYS A 129 3.82 -8.31 -16.85
N GLU A 130 3.22 -7.16 -17.10
CA GLU A 130 3.91 -5.94 -17.48
C GLU A 130 3.54 -4.82 -16.50
N ALA A 131 4.45 -3.86 -16.31
CA ALA A 131 4.22 -2.71 -15.45
C ALA A 131 3.53 -1.60 -16.25
N CYS A 132 2.45 -1.03 -15.69
CA CYS A 132 1.81 0.16 -16.25
C CYS A 132 2.76 1.37 -16.11
N THR A 133 3.07 2.05 -17.21
CA THR A 133 4.00 3.20 -17.22
C THR A 133 3.50 4.43 -16.46
N GLN A 134 2.21 4.47 -16.09
CA GLN A 134 1.59 5.60 -15.40
C GLN A 134 1.44 5.40 -13.88
N CYS A 135 1.38 4.16 -13.41
CA CYS A 135 1.18 3.89 -11.97
C CYS A 135 2.05 2.76 -11.42
N ASP A 136 2.97 2.23 -12.23
CA ASP A 136 3.94 1.17 -11.92
C ASP A 136 3.33 -0.14 -11.40
N ARG A 137 2.01 -0.30 -11.50
CA ARG A 137 1.30 -1.52 -11.09
C ARG A 137 1.43 -2.62 -12.15
N PHE A 138 1.68 -3.85 -11.71
CA PHE A 138 1.76 -5.01 -12.59
C PHE A 138 0.38 -5.51 -13.01
N VAL A 139 0.16 -5.59 -14.32
CA VAL A 139 -1.08 -6.09 -14.92
C VAL A 139 -0.82 -7.29 -15.82
N CYS A 140 -1.80 -8.19 -15.94
CA CYS A 140 -1.74 -9.27 -16.93
C CYS A 140 -2.00 -8.72 -18.34
N GLN A 141 -1.67 -9.50 -19.37
CA GLN A 141 -1.87 -9.14 -20.78
C GLN A 141 -3.32 -8.72 -21.09
N ASN A 142 -4.32 -9.30 -20.39
CA ASN A 142 -5.72 -8.98 -20.60
C ASN A 142 -6.17 -7.66 -19.94
N CYS A 143 -5.33 -7.10 -19.06
CA CYS A 143 -5.58 -5.85 -18.34
C CYS A 143 -4.62 -4.72 -18.75
N SER A 144 -3.57 -5.04 -19.50
CA SER A 144 -2.74 -4.09 -20.21
C SER A 144 -3.39 -3.65 -21.51
N ARG A 145 -3.19 -2.39 -21.87
CA ARG A 145 -3.51 -1.80 -23.17
C ARG A 145 -2.30 -1.00 -23.64
N LEU A 146 -2.23 -0.73 -24.93
CA LEU A 146 -1.22 0.16 -25.51
C LEU A 146 -1.87 1.50 -25.81
N CYS A 147 -1.18 2.58 -25.45
CA CYS A 147 -1.59 3.92 -25.87
C CYS A 147 -1.36 4.08 -27.38
N SER A 148 -2.39 4.47 -28.13
CA SER A 148 -2.31 4.73 -29.58
C SER A 148 -1.30 5.83 -29.94
N SER A 149 -1.04 6.78 -29.04
CA SER A 149 -0.13 7.91 -29.31
C SER A 149 1.32 7.65 -28.94
N CYS A 150 1.58 7.00 -27.80
CA CYS A 150 2.95 6.83 -27.29
C CYS A 150 3.40 5.36 -27.15
N ASN A 151 2.55 4.41 -27.54
CA ASN A 151 2.76 2.95 -27.44
C ASN A 151 3.14 2.45 -26.05
N ALA A 152 2.95 3.27 -25.01
CA ALA A 152 3.23 2.90 -23.65
C ALA A 152 2.19 1.89 -23.14
N VAL A 153 2.67 0.89 -22.40
CA VAL A 153 1.82 -0.09 -21.71
C VAL A 153 1.11 0.59 -20.54
N ILE A 154 -0.21 0.58 -20.57
CA ILE A 154 -1.07 1.19 -19.56
C ILE A 154 -2.11 0.21 -19.06
N CYS A 155 -2.49 0.31 -17.79
CA CYS A 155 -3.58 -0.48 -17.24
C CYS A 155 -4.93 0.12 -17.62
N SER A 156 -6.00 -0.68 -17.51
CA SER A 156 -7.38 -0.25 -17.75
C SER A 156 -7.84 0.97 -16.94
N LEU A 157 -7.19 1.28 -15.81
CA LEU A 157 -7.47 2.45 -14.97
C LEU A 157 -6.70 3.71 -15.39
N CYS A 158 -5.60 3.54 -16.13
CA CYS A 158 -4.76 4.62 -16.64
C CYS A 158 -4.95 4.85 -18.14
N SER A 159 -5.99 4.24 -18.71
CA SER A 159 -6.38 4.35 -20.11
C SER A 159 -7.75 5.00 -20.24
N VAL A 160 -7.88 5.91 -21.21
CA VAL A 160 -9.14 6.45 -21.69
C VAL A 160 -9.40 5.84 -23.07
N VAL A 161 -10.63 5.40 -23.32
CA VAL A 161 -11.04 4.99 -24.68
C VAL A 161 -11.75 6.17 -25.30
N ASP A 162 -11.16 6.71 -26.36
CA ASP A 162 -11.79 7.72 -27.22
C ASP A 162 -12.63 7.01 -28.29
N TYR A 163 -13.88 7.42 -28.42
CA TYR A 163 -14.88 6.88 -29.35
C TYR A 163 -15.18 7.87 -30.47
N GLY A 164 -14.14 8.54 -30.99
CA GLY A 164 -14.26 9.49 -32.08
C GLY A 164 -14.63 8.85 -33.43
N ASP A 165 -14.77 9.70 -34.46
CA ASP A 165 -15.29 9.33 -35.79
C ASP A 165 -14.44 8.27 -36.55
N VAL A 166 -13.20 8.02 -36.11
CA VAL A 166 -12.26 7.07 -36.75
C VAL A 166 -12.23 5.71 -36.03
N GLY A 167 -13.06 5.51 -35.00
CA GLY A 167 -13.16 4.27 -34.22
C GLY A 167 -12.53 4.34 -32.83
N GLU A 168 -12.54 3.20 -32.12
CA GLU A 168 -12.06 3.11 -30.74
C GLU A 168 -10.54 3.28 -30.64
N GLN A 169 -10.08 4.34 -29.97
CA GLN A 169 -8.67 4.58 -29.69
C GLN A 169 -8.40 4.52 -28.19
N VAL A 170 -7.31 3.88 -27.78
CA VAL A 170 -6.92 3.81 -26.37
C VAL A 170 -5.80 4.78 -26.12
N LEU A 171 -5.95 5.67 -25.14
CA LEU A 171 -4.97 6.69 -24.82
C LEU A 171 -4.60 6.61 -23.36
N CYS A 172 -3.33 6.88 -23.04
CA CYS A 172 -2.97 7.11 -21.65
C CYS A 172 -3.49 8.47 -21.19
N ASN A 173 -3.69 8.64 -19.88
CA ASN A 173 -4.14 9.91 -19.31
C ASN A 173 -3.25 11.11 -19.67
N GLY A 174 -1.96 10.87 -19.96
CA GLY A 174 -1.04 11.89 -20.43
C GLY A 174 -1.19 12.24 -21.92
N CYS A 175 -1.65 11.32 -22.77
CA CYS A 175 -1.88 11.59 -24.19
C CYS A 175 -3.29 12.10 -24.46
N SER A 176 -4.28 11.73 -23.63
CA SER A 176 -5.66 12.19 -23.77
C SER A 176 -5.82 13.71 -23.58
N ILE A 177 -4.93 14.35 -22.82
CA ILE A 177 -4.96 15.80 -22.61
C ILE A 177 -4.57 16.63 -23.85
N PHE A 178 -3.97 15.99 -24.88
CA PHE A 178 -3.52 16.66 -26.09
C PHE A 178 -4.47 16.47 -27.29
N GLN A 179 -5.63 15.84 -27.09
CA GLN A 179 -6.66 15.63 -28.12
C GLN A 179 -7.78 16.68 -28.10
N VAL A 180 -7.47 17.93 -27.75
CA VAL A 180 -8.44 19.04 -27.85
C VAL A 180 -8.55 19.53 -29.29
#